data_AF-A0A9X2MCW3-F1
#
_entry.id   AF-A0A9X2MCW3-F1
#
_cell.length_a   1.000
_cell.length_b   1.000
_cell.length_c   1.000
_cell.angle_alpha   90.00
_cell.angle_beta   90.00
_cell.angle_gamma   90.00
#
_symmetry.space_group_name_H-M   'P 1'
#
loop_
_entity.id
_entity.type
_entity.pdbx_description
1 polymer ?
#
loop_
_entity_poly.entity_id
_entity_poly.type
_entity_poly.pdbx_seq_one_letter_code
_entity_poly.pdbx_strand_id
1 'polypeptide(L)'
;MRITSIIHMAREYFLLGLFSVSIGISILLIIYFLIYKKIMKGTKKLKASKILLWGIFLIYTVIVLGATFIHRTPVMYENINLHIFSSYIKVWNRFSLLELRNIIFNILMFIPLGFVMPLLFKKCEKFYITYFLGLCMTISIEVLQLISKRGIFEIDDIINNTLGCMIGYGIVMIFFLFSPKNKKSLVNKVLTMACYQIPVIITIISFSAIFNNMARLSMK
;
A
#
# COMPACT_ATOMS: atom_id res chain seq x y z
N MET A 1 11.42 14.45 24.48
CA MET A 1 11.22 15.20 23.21
C MET A 1 10.38 16.44 23.53
N ARG A 2 10.80 17.66 23.16
CA ARG A 2 10.09 18.90 23.56
C ARG A 2 8.84 19.12 22.71
N ILE A 3 7.79 19.72 23.28
CA ILE A 3 6.53 20.03 22.57
C ILE A 3 6.76 20.95 21.36
N THR A 4 7.69 21.89 21.48
CA THR A 4 8.07 22.80 20.39
C THR A 4 8.65 22.06 19.18
N SER A 5 9.46 21.02 19.39
CA SER A 5 9.95 20.16 18.30
C SER A 5 8.83 19.37 17.62
N ILE A 6 7.80 18.94 18.37
CA ILE A 6 6.64 18.23 17.79
C ILE A 6 5.83 19.17 16.90
N ILE A 7 5.59 20.40 17.36
CA ILE A 7 4.85 21.41 16.60
C ILE A 7 5.60 21.82 15.33
N HIS A 8 6.93 21.96 15.41
CA HIS A 8 7.75 22.30 14.26
C HIS A 8 7.75 21.19 13.21
N MET A 9 7.91 19.93 13.65
CA MET A 9 7.78 18.75 12.78
C MET A 9 6.39 18.72 12.14
N ALA A 10 5.31 18.88 12.91
CA ALA A 10 3.95 18.88 12.38
C ALA A 10 3.72 19.97 11.32
N ARG A 11 4.28 21.16 11.50
CA ARG A 11 4.19 22.27 10.53
C ARG A 11 4.96 21.99 9.25
N GLU A 12 6.16 21.40 9.33
CA GLU A 12 6.92 20.98 8.15
C GLU A 12 6.22 19.86 7.38
N TYR A 13 5.66 18.86 8.07
CA TYR A 13 4.85 17.81 7.45
C TYR A 13 3.61 18.37 6.76
N PHE A 14 2.97 19.38 7.36
CA PHE A 14 1.81 20.04 6.77
C PHE A 14 2.16 20.80 5.48
N LEU A 15 3.29 21.53 5.47
CA LEU A 15 3.77 22.27 4.29
C LEU A 15 4.25 21.34 3.17
N LEU A 16 4.97 20.26 3.50
CA LEU A 16 5.31 19.20 2.55
C LEU A 16 4.04 18.51 2.00
N GLY A 17 3.01 18.35 2.84
CA GLY A 17 1.68 17.87 2.46
C GLY A 17 0.99 18.78 1.44
N LEU A 18 1.06 20.10 1.64
CA LEU A 18 0.52 21.07 0.68
C LEU A 18 1.27 21.07 -0.66
N PHE A 19 2.61 21.03 -0.61
CA PHE A 19 3.44 21.01 -1.81
C PHE A 19 3.24 19.72 -2.63
N SER A 20 3.19 18.57 -1.96
CA SER A 20 2.90 17.27 -2.58
C SER A 20 1.52 17.24 -3.24
N VAL A 21 0.49 17.79 -2.60
CA VAL A 21 -0.86 17.91 -3.17
C VAL A 21 -0.86 18.80 -4.41
N SER A 22 -0.13 19.93 -4.40
CA SER A 22 -0.05 20.85 -5.55
C SER A 22 0.68 20.26 -6.77
N ILE A 23 1.80 19.56 -6.57
CA ILE A 23 2.46 18.77 -7.63
C ILE A 23 1.49 17.73 -8.15
N GLY A 24 0.76 17.10 -7.25
CA GLY A 24 -0.13 16.02 -7.60
C GLY A 24 -1.32 16.44 -8.46
N ILE A 25 -1.96 17.56 -8.10
CA ILE A 25 -3.01 18.19 -8.90
C ILE A 25 -2.46 18.55 -10.29
N SER A 26 -1.22 19.06 -10.36
CA SER A 26 -0.58 19.42 -11.63
C SER A 26 -0.38 18.20 -12.54
N ILE A 27 0.11 17.08 -12.01
CA ILE A 27 0.27 15.82 -12.76
C ILE A 27 -1.09 15.29 -13.23
N LEU A 28 -2.14 15.36 -12.39
CA LEU A 28 -3.49 14.93 -12.77
C LEU A 28 -4.08 15.75 -13.90
N LEU A 29 -3.90 17.06 -13.87
CA LEU A 29 -4.34 17.95 -14.94
C LEU A 29 -3.60 17.64 -16.25
N ILE A 30 -2.30 17.33 -16.18
CA ILE A 30 -1.50 16.91 -17.34
C ILE A 30 -1.99 15.56 -17.88
N ILE A 31 -2.18 14.54 -17.04
CA ILE A 31 -2.69 13.22 -17.45
C ILE A 31 -4.09 13.35 -18.05
N TYR A 32 -4.99 14.12 -17.42
CA TYR A 32 -6.32 14.41 -17.93
C TYR A 32 -6.25 15.03 -19.33
N PHE A 33 -5.41 16.06 -19.51
CA PHE A 33 -5.24 16.76 -20.78
C PHE A 33 -4.65 15.85 -21.86
N LEU A 34 -3.66 15.02 -21.52
CA LEU A 34 -3.05 14.05 -22.44
C LEU A 34 -4.04 12.97 -22.86
N ILE A 35 -4.82 12.40 -21.94
CA ILE A 35 -5.85 11.40 -22.27
C ILE A 35 -6.97 12.03 -23.11
N TYR A 36 -7.43 13.23 -22.72
CA TYR A 36 -8.48 13.97 -23.43
C TYR A 36 -8.07 14.28 -24.87
N LYS A 37 -6.84 14.78 -25.07
CA LYS A 37 -6.31 15.16 -26.39
C LYS A 37 -5.90 13.95 -27.23
N LYS A 38 -5.13 13.01 -26.67
CA LYS A 38 -4.48 11.93 -27.44
C LYS A 38 -5.36 10.70 -27.64
N ILE A 39 -6.13 10.30 -26.62
CA ILE A 39 -6.91 9.06 -26.63
C ILE A 39 -8.36 9.34 -27.02
N MET A 40 -8.94 10.41 -26.48
CA MET A 40 -10.38 10.69 -26.61
C MET A 40 -10.71 11.70 -27.73
N LYS A 41 -9.69 12.24 -28.40
CA LYS A 41 -9.81 13.24 -29.49
C LYS A 41 -10.75 14.39 -29.14
N GLY A 42 -10.84 14.77 -27.86
CA GLY A 42 -11.72 15.84 -27.37
C GLY A 42 -13.22 15.52 -27.28
N THR A 43 -13.66 14.33 -27.70
CA THR A 43 -15.10 14.05 -27.92
C THR A 43 -15.87 13.62 -26.68
N LYS A 44 -15.20 13.11 -25.64
CA LYS A 44 -15.84 12.53 -24.46
C LYS A 44 -15.31 13.19 -23.19
N LYS A 45 -16.19 13.53 -22.25
CA LYS A 45 -15.83 14.05 -20.93
C LYS A 45 -15.66 12.89 -19.95
N LEU A 46 -14.60 12.93 -19.13
CA LEU A 46 -14.42 11.98 -18.03
C LEU A 46 -15.46 12.25 -16.94
N LYS A 47 -15.99 11.19 -16.32
CA LYS A 47 -16.90 11.32 -15.17
C LYS A 47 -16.16 11.97 -14.00
N ALA A 48 -16.79 12.93 -13.33
CA ALA A 48 -16.22 13.62 -12.16
C ALA A 48 -15.75 12.63 -11.07
N SER A 49 -16.48 11.54 -10.85
CA SER A 49 -16.08 10.49 -9.92
C SER A 49 -14.75 9.82 -10.27
N LYS A 50 -14.45 9.63 -11.57
CA LYS A 50 -13.15 9.10 -12.00
C LYS A 50 -12.02 10.11 -11.79
N ILE A 51 -12.28 11.39 -12.05
CA ILE A 51 -11.29 12.46 -11.83
C ILE A 51 -10.96 12.54 -10.33
N LEU A 52 -11.98 12.50 -9.46
CA LEU A 52 -11.80 12.48 -8.02
C LEU A 52 -11.01 11.25 -7.54
N LEU A 53 -11.32 10.06 -8.04
CA LEU A 53 -10.57 8.84 -7.68
C LEU A 53 -9.10 8.91 -8.10
N TRP A 54 -8.81 9.40 -9.30
CA TRP A 54 -7.43 9.66 -9.73
C TRP A 54 -6.76 10.73 -8.84
N GLY A 55 -7.50 11.77 -8.47
CA GLY A 55 -7.19 12.74 -7.41
C GLY A 55 -6.65 12.10 -6.14
N ILE A 56 -7.50 11.31 -5.51
CA ILE A 56 -7.21 10.60 -4.26
C ILE A 56 -6.03 9.65 -4.44
N PHE A 57 -6.00 8.88 -5.53
CA PHE A 57 -4.92 7.93 -5.81
C PHE A 57 -3.56 8.63 -5.92
N LEU A 58 -3.52 9.79 -6.56
CA LEU A 58 -2.28 10.50 -6.72
C LEU A 58 -1.82 11.13 -5.40
N ILE A 59 -2.72 11.78 -4.65
CA ILE A 59 -2.39 12.31 -3.31
C ILE A 59 -1.83 11.19 -2.43
N TYR A 60 -2.50 10.04 -2.41
CA TYR A 60 -2.02 8.83 -1.75
C TYR A 60 -0.60 8.45 -2.20
N THR A 61 -0.36 8.37 -3.51
CA THR A 61 0.94 7.98 -4.06
C THR A 61 2.05 8.94 -3.61
N VAL A 62 1.79 10.25 -3.61
CA VAL A 62 2.80 11.22 -3.16
C VAL A 62 3.03 11.12 -1.65
N ILE A 63 1.99 10.84 -0.85
CA ILE A 63 2.16 10.58 0.59
C ILE A 63 3.04 9.34 0.83
N VAL A 64 2.80 8.24 0.11
CA VAL A 64 3.60 7.01 0.22
C VAL A 64 5.04 7.27 -0.18
N LEU A 65 5.28 7.92 -1.33
CA LEU A 65 6.63 8.30 -1.76
C LEU A 65 7.27 9.27 -0.75
N GLY A 66 6.52 10.22 -0.21
CA GLY A 66 7.02 11.14 0.81
C GLY A 66 7.44 10.41 2.09
N ALA A 67 6.60 9.53 2.60
CA ALA A 67 6.86 8.73 3.80
C ALA A 67 8.06 7.80 3.62
N THR A 68 8.24 7.24 2.42
CA THR A 68 9.31 6.28 2.11
C THR A 68 10.66 6.95 1.79
N PHE A 69 10.68 8.17 1.24
CA PHE A 69 11.92 8.84 0.77
C PHE A 69 12.39 10.04 1.57
N ILE A 70 11.50 10.77 2.27
CA ILE A 70 11.84 12.09 2.83
C ILE A 70 12.41 11.98 4.25
N HIS A 71 12.11 10.90 4.98
CA HIS A 71 12.39 10.83 6.42
C HIS A 71 13.33 9.71 6.88
N ARG A 72 13.87 8.91 5.94
CA ARG A 72 14.83 7.87 6.27
C ARG A 72 16.25 8.45 6.14
N THR A 73 17.00 8.41 7.25
CA THR A 73 18.42 8.82 7.28
C THR A 73 19.22 7.98 6.28
N PRO A 74 20.16 8.56 5.52
CA PRO A 74 21.07 7.79 4.67
C PRO A 74 21.79 6.74 5.53
N VAL A 75 21.58 5.46 5.24
CA VAL A 75 22.25 4.38 5.96
C VAL A 75 23.60 4.14 5.27
N MET A 76 24.71 4.31 6.01
CA MET A 76 26.07 4.22 5.47
C MET A 76 26.55 2.76 5.24
N TYR A 77 25.94 1.77 5.90
CA TYR A 77 26.31 0.35 5.77
C TYR A 77 25.09 -0.60 5.86
N GLU A 78 25.12 -1.64 5.03
CA GLU A 78 24.10 -2.69 4.80
C GLU A 78 22.73 -2.20 4.27
N ASN A 79 22.64 -2.05 2.94
CA ASN A 79 21.42 -1.59 2.27
C ASN A 79 20.43 -2.72 1.92
N ILE A 80 20.68 -3.97 2.32
CA ILE A 80 19.84 -5.12 1.92
C ILE A 80 19.71 -6.11 3.08
N ASN A 81 18.48 -6.27 3.57
CA ASN A 81 18.08 -7.30 4.52
C ASN A 81 17.20 -8.34 3.81
N LEU A 82 17.81 -9.45 3.41
CA LEU A 82 17.12 -10.59 2.76
C LEU A 82 16.64 -11.64 3.77
N HIS A 83 16.83 -11.42 5.08
CA HIS A 83 16.34 -12.34 6.08
C HIS A 83 14.83 -12.20 6.26
N ILE A 84 14.12 -13.14 5.65
CA ILE A 84 12.67 -13.28 5.75
C ILE A 84 12.29 -13.44 7.23
N PHE A 85 11.28 -12.69 7.67
CA PHE A 85 10.76 -12.60 9.03
C PHE A 85 11.73 -12.05 10.08
N SER A 86 12.84 -11.43 9.69
CA SER A 86 13.79 -10.85 10.65
C SER A 86 13.14 -9.79 11.56
N SER A 87 12.28 -8.94 11.01
CA SER A 87 11.53 -7.92 11.76
C SER A 87 10.55 -8.56 12.74
N TYR A 88 9.88 -9.62 12.30
CA TYR A 88 8.95 -10.39 13.14
C TYR A 88 9.65 -11.12 14.29
N ILE A 89 10.82 -11.71 14.02
CA ILE A 89 11.64 -12.37 15.05
C ILE A 89 12.15 -11.35 16.07
N LYS A 90 12.56 -10.15 15.64
CA LYS A 90 12.93 -9.07 16.57
C LYS A 90 11.76 -8.65 17.46
N VAL A 91 10.54 -8.57 16.91
CA VAL A 91 9.32 -8.31 17.70
C VAL A 91 9.10 -9.43 18.70
N TRP A 92 9.19 -10.69 18.27
CA TRP A 92 8.89 -11.84 19.11
C TRP A 92 9.91 -12.05 20.24
N ASN A 93 11.20 -12.03 19.91
CA ASN A 93 12.27 -12.33 20.88
C ASN A 93 12.62 -11.13 21.76
N ARG A 94 12.53 -9.91 21.21
CA ARG A 94 13.01 -8.69 21.89
C ARG A 94 11.90 -7.71 22.25
N PHE A 95 10.63 -8.05 22.01
CA PHE A 95 9.47 -7.17 22.23
C PHE A 95 9.66 -5.77 21.62
N SER A 96 10.28 -5.71 20.43
CA SER A 96 10.60 -4.43 19.79
C SER A 96 9.34 -3.73 19.29
N LEU A 97 8.84 -2.76 20.06
CA LEU A 97 7.68 -1.94 19.68
C LEU A 97 7.94 -1.12 18.40
N LEU A 98 9.19 -0.78 18.13
CA LEU A 98 9.57 -0.03 16.94
C LEU A 98 9.38 -0.86 15.66
N GLU A 99 9.81 -2.12 15.68
CA GLU A 99 9.64 -3.04 14.54
C GLU A 99 8.17 -3.41 14.35
N LEU A 100 7.43 -3.61 15.45
CA LEU A 100 5.98 -3.85 15.39
C LEU A 100 5.24 -2.68 14.75
N ARG A 101 5.57 -1.44 15.14
CA ARG A 101 5.02 -0.23 14.52
C ARG A 101 5.32 -0.17 13.03
N ASN A 102 6.56 -0.48 12.62
CA ASN A 102 6.96 -0.46 11.22
C ASN A 102 6.17 -1.48 10.39
N ILE A 103 6.03 -2.72 10.88
CA ILE A 103 5.21 -3.76 10.24
C ILE A 103 3.77 -3.27 10.03
N ILE A 104 3.13 -2.74 11.08
CA ILE A 104 1.76 -2.23 11.01
C ILE A 104 1.65 -1.09 10.01
N PHE A 105 2.58 -0.12 10.02
CA PHE A 105 2.55 1.01 9.12
C PHE A 105 2.74 0.60 7.66
N ASN A 106 3.62 -0.37 7.38
CA ASN A 106 3.80 -0.91 6.03
C ASN A 106 2.51 -1.58 5.52
N ILE A 107 1.85 -2.40 6.34
CA ILE A 107 0.54 -2.97 6.00
C ILE A 107 -0.49 -1.86 5.72
N LEU A 108 -0.66 -0.92 6.66
CA LEU A 108 -1.66 0.15 6.54
C LEU A 108 -1.42 1.04 5.32
N MET A 109 -0.15 1.28 4.99
CA MET A 109 0.27 2.11 3.86
C MET A 109 -0.25 1.57 2.53
N PHE A 110 -0.38 0.25 2.36
CA PHE A 110 -0.81 -0.36 1.10
C PHE A 110 -2.30 -0.72 1.01
N ILE A 111 -3.06 -0.60 2.11
CA ILE A 111 -4.52 -0.79 2.09
C ILE A 111 -5.21 0.13 1.08
N PRO A 112 -4.91 1.44 1.00
CA PRO A 112 -5.53 2.31 0.01
C PRO A 112 -5.25 1.90 -1.44
N LEU A 113 -4.04 1.39 -1.75
CA LEU A 113 -3.73 0.88 -3.09
C LEU A 113 -4.67 -0.26 -3.47
N GLY A 114 -4.79 -1.28 -2.62
CA GLY A 114 -5.67 -2.42 -2.85
C GLY A 114 -7.15 -2.03 -3.02
N PHE A 115 -7.59 -1.02 -2.26
CA PHE A 115 -8.95 -0.51 -2.33
C PHE A 115 -9.23 0.26 -3.62
N VAL A 116 -8.31 1.13 -4.05
CA VAL A 116 -8.55 2.05 -5.17
C VAL A 116 -8.37 1.39 -6.54
N MET A 117 -7.49 0.38 -6.67
CA MET A 117 -7.19 -0.24 -7.96
C MET A 117 -8.42 -0.80 -8.70
N PRO A 118 -9.32 -1.56 -8.05
CA PRO A 118 -10.56 -2.03 -8.68
C PRO A 118 -11.54 -0.90 -9.04
N LEU A 119 -11.50 0.23 -8.33
CA LEU A 119 -12.33 1.41 -8.64
C LEU A 119 -11.87 2.12 -9.92
N LEU A 120 -10.56 2.17 -10.15
CA LEU A 120 -9.96 2.82 -11.33
C LEU A 120 -10.06 1.93 -12.57
N PHE A 121 -9.78 0.63 -12.42
CA PHE A 121 -9.64 -0.31 -13.51
C PHE A 121 -10.49 -1.56 -13.28
N LYS A 122 -11.46 -1.80 -14.18
CA LYS A 122 -12.29 -3.03 -14.13
C LYS A 122 -11.49 -4.33 -14.13
N LYS A 123 -10.33 -4.37 -14.80
CA LYS A 123 -9.46 -5.55 -14.80
C LYS A 123 -8.95 -5.87 -13.39
N CYS A 124 -8.78 -4.87 -12.53
CA CYS A 124 -8.34 -5.03 -11.16
C CYS A 124 -9.43 -5.58 -10.23
N GLU A 125 -10.68 -5.75 -10.69
CA GLU A 125 -11.69 -6.56 -9.97
C GLU A 125 -11.32 -8.05 -9.92
N LYS A 126 -10.27 -8.48 -10.63
CA LYS A 126 -9.67 -9.80 -10.46
C LYS A 126 -8.53 -9.70 -9.44
N PHE A 127 -8.65 -10.44 -8.34
CA PHE A 127 -7.71 -10.37 -7.21
C PHE A 127 -6.24 -10.49 -7.65
N TYR A 128 -5.93 -11.45 -8.54
CA TYR A 128 -4.55 -11.69 -8.99
C TYR A 128 -3.94 -10.51 -9.74
N ILE A 129 -4.74 -9.69 -10.43
CA ILE A 129 -4.26 -8.49 -11.12
C ILE A 129 -3.90 -7.41 -10.09
N THR A 130 -4.78 -7.18 -9.10
CA THR A 130 -4.50 -6.21 -8.04
C THR A 130 -3.31 -6.63 -7.19
N TYR A 131 -3.19 -7.91 -6.86
CA TYR A 131 -2.10 -8.43 -6.05
C TYR A 131 -0.77 -8.34 -6.78
N PHE A 132 -0.75 -8.69 -8.08
CA PHE A 132 0.44 -8.54 -8.92
C PHE A 132 0.87 -7.08 -9.02
N LEU A 133 -0.06 -6.14 -9.23
CA LEU A 133 0.26 -4.71 -9.28
C LEU A 133 0.74 -4.19 -7.93
N GLY A 134 0.14 -4.65 -6.82
CA GLY A 134 0.62 -4.38 -5.47
C GLY A 134 2.06 -4.84 -5.28
N LEU A 135 2.35 -6.09 -5.61
CA LEU A 135 3.70 -6.66 -5.52
C LEU A 135 4.71 -5.88 -6.37
N CYS A 136 4.38 -5.55 -7.62
CA CYS A 136 5.24 -4.75 -8.49
C CYS A 136 5.50 -3.35 -7.92
N MET A 137 4.47 -2.67 -7.39
CA MET A 137 4.61 -1.37 -6.73
C MET A 137 5.55 -1.45 -5.54
N THR A 138 5.35 -2.45 -4.68
CA THR A 138 6.15 -2.66 -3.50
C THR A 138 7.63 -2.90 -3.84
N ILE A 139 7.92 -3.82 -4.76
CA ILE A 139 9.28 -4.08 -5.23
C ILE A 139 9.88 -2.81 -5.83
N SER A 140 9.11 -2.04 -6.60
CA SER A 140 9.59 -0.78 -7.18
C SER A 140 9.98 0.23 -6.12
N ILE A 141 9.21 0.37 -5.03
CA ILE A 141 9.52 1.27 -3.92
C ILE A 141 10.82 0.85 -3.23
N GLU A 142 10.96 -0.43 -2.88
CA GLU A 142 12.17 -0.97 -2.24
C GLU A 142 13.41 -0.79 -3.13
N VAL A 143 13.29 -1.08 -4.43
CA VAL A 143 14.38 -0.89 -5.40
C VAL A 143 14.75 0.59 -5.54
N LEU A 144 13.78 1.48 -5.61
CA LEU A 144 14.05 2.92 -5.68
C LEU A 144 14.71 3.43 -4.40
N GLN A 145 14.35 2.92 -3.22
CA GLN A 145 15.00 3.23 -1.95
C GLN A 145 16.45 2.72 -1.92
N LEU A 146 16.69 1.50 -2.42
CA LEU A 146 18.01 0.90 -2.55
C LEU A 146 18.92 1.73 -3.46
N ILE A 147 18.45 2.08 -4.66
CA ILE A 147 19.19 2.92 -5.62
C ILE A 147 19.46 4.31 -5.04
N SER A 148 18.48 4.88 -4.33
CA SER A 148 18.60 6.21 -3.72
C SER A 148 19.47 6.23 -2.47
N LYS A 149 19.90 5.06 -1.94
CA LYS A 149 20.60 4.90 -0.66
C LYS A 149 19.87 5.54 0.52
N ARG A 150 18.53 5.54 0.48
CA ARG A 150 17.66 6.16 1.48
C ARG A 150 16.93 5.14 2.35
N GLY A 151 17.29 3.87 2.30
CA GLY A 151 16.64 2.82 3.07
C GLY A 151 17.36 1.49 2.96
N ILE A 152 16.91 0.55 3.78
CA ILE A 152 17.31 -0.85 3.71
C ILE A 152 16.25 -1.53 2.86
N PHE A 153 16.67 -2.30 1.86
CA PHE A 153 15.77 -3.17 1.11
C PHE A 153 15.36 -4.32 2.04
N GLU A 154 14.11 -4.36 2.49
CA GLU A 154 13.64 -5.36 3.45
C GLU A 154 12.58 -6.27 2.82
N ILE A 155 12.84 -7.59 2.76
CA ILE A 155 11.85 -8.54 2.25
C ILE A 155 10.56 -8.53 3.08
N ASP A 156 10.68 -8.29 4.38
CA ASP A 156 9.52 -8.17 5.27
C ASP A 156 8.60 -7.03 4.86
N ASP A 157 9.15 -5.92 4.37
CA ASP A 157 8.36 -4.79 3.90
C ASP A 157 7.61 -5.15 2.61
N ILE A 158 8.24 -5.97 1.75
CA ILE A 158 7.55 -6.51 0.56
C ILE A 158 6.32 -7.32 0.95
N ILE A 159 6.48 -8.17 1.96
CA ILE A 159 5.43 -9.02 2.51
C ILE A 159 4.31 -8.16 3.13
N ASN A 160 4.67 -7.23 4.00
CA ASN A 160 3.75 -6.36 4.75
C ASN A 160 2.89 -5.52 3.82
N ASN A 161 3.53 -4.86 2.86
CA ASN A 161 2.87 -4.03 1.86
C ASN A 161 1.94 -4.87 0.96
N THR A 162 2.35 -6.09 0.59
CA THR A 162 1.49 -7.01 -0.17
C THR A 162 0.25 -7.42 0.63
N LEU A 163 0.40 -7.75 1.92
CA LEU A 163 -0.73 -8.03 2.82
C LEU A 163 -1.70 -6.84 2.91
N GLY A 164 -1.16 -5.62 3.04
CA GLY A 164 -1.94 -4.38 3.01
C GLY A 164 -2.80 -4.28 1.75
N CYS A 165 -2.20 -4.51 0.58
CA CYS A 165 -2.91 -4.50 -0.70
C CYS A 165 -4.03 -5.54 -0.74
N MET A 166 -3.79 -6.76 -0.24
CA MET A 166 -4.81 -7.81 -0.21
C MET A 166 -5.99 -7.45 0.70
N ILE A 167 -5.72 -6.86 1.87
CA ILE A 167 -6.76 -6.38 2.80
C ILE A 167 -7.60 -5.28 2.13
N GLY A 168 -6.95 -4.29 1.53
CA GLY A 168 -7.62 -3.19 0.82
C GLY A 168 -8.53 -3.69 -0.31
N TYR A 169 -8.05 -4.66 -1.08
CA TYR A 169 -8.83 -5.30 -2.14
C TYR A 169 -10.07 -6.01 -1.58
N GLY A 170 -9.92 -6.77 -0.48
CA GLY A 170 -11.05 -7.41 0.19
C GLY A 170 -12.13 -6.42 0.62
N ILE A 171 -11.72 -5.26 1.18
CA ILE A 171 -12.64 -4.20 1.63
C ILE A 171 -13.45 -3.65 0.44
N VAL A 172 -12.82 -3.31 -0.69
CA VAL A 172 -13.56 -2.75 -1.85
C VAL A 172 -14.47 -3.80 -2.50
N MET A 173 -14.08 -5.08 -2.52
CA MET A 173 -14.94 -6.15 -3.02
C MET A 173 -16.18 -6.35 -2.14
N ILE A 174 -16.04 -6.23 -0.82
CA ILE A 174 -17.18 -6.21 0.11
C ILE A 174 -18.09 -5.02 -0.20
N PHE A 175 -17.53 -3.82 -0.41
CA PHE A 175 -18.32 -2.64 -0.78
C PHE A 175 -19.12 -2.85 -2.09
N PHE A 176 -18.51 -3.45 -3.11
CA PHE A 176 -19.21 -3.80 -4.36
C PHE A 176 -20.29 -4.87 -4.17
N LEU A 177 -20.06 -5.83 -3.29
CA LEU A 177 -20.99 -6.90 -2.99
C LEU A 177 -22.27 -6.40 -2.30
N PHE A 178 -22.13 -5.42 -1.40
CA PHE A 178 -23.25 -4.80 -0.69
C PHE A 178 -23.85 -3.58 -1.41
N SER A 179 -23.30 -3.20 -2.56
CA SER A 179 -23.89 -2.14 -3.39
C SER A 179 -25.34 -2.48 -3.78
N PRO A 180 -26.28 -1.52 -3.75
CA PRO A 180 -27.70 -1.75 -4.09
C PRO A 180 -27.92 -2.26 -5.52
N LYS A 181 -26.91 -2.13 -6.39
CA LYS A 181 -26.92 -2.69 -7.76
C LYS A 181 -26.76 -4.22 -7.77
N ASN A 182 -26.27 -4.81 -6.69
CA ASN A 182 -25.99 -6.24 -6.59
C ASN A 182 -27.20 -7.01 -6.02
N LYS A 183 -27.90 -7.72 -6.91
CA LYS A 183 -29.14 -8.46 -6.62
C LYS A 183 -28.92 -9.88 -6.06
N LYS A 184 -27.68 -10.28 -5.73
CA LYS A 184 -27.43 -11.60 -5.09
C LYS A 184 -28.20 -11.73 -3.77
N SER A 185 -28.71 -12.94 -3.49
CA SER A 185 -29.29 -13.28 -2.18
C SER A 185 -28.24 -13.13 -1.06
N LEU A 186 -28.70 -12.95 0.19
CA LEU A 186 -27.81 -12.79 1.34
C LEU A 186 -26.83 -13.97 1.49
N VAL A 187 -27.31 -15.20 1.31
CA VAL A 187 -26.47 -16.42 1.33
C VAL A 187 -25.36 -16.36 0.29
N ASN A 188 -25.69 -15.99 -0.95
CA ASN A 188 -24.69 -15.86 -2.01
C ASN A 188 -23.71 -14.71 -1.77
N LYS A 189 -24.15 -13.63 -1.10
CA LYS A 189 -23.25 -12.56 -0.65
C LYS A 189 -22.25 -13.10 0.37
N VAL A 190 -22.71 -13.75 1.44
CA VAL A 190 -21.82 -14.33 2.46
C VAL A 190 -20.81 -15.31 1.85
N LEU A 191 -21.25 -16.21 0.96
CA LEU A 191 -20.36 -17.12 0.25
C LEU A 191 -19.32 -16.38 -0.61
N THR A 192 -19.75 -15.38 -1.38
CA THR A 192 -18.83 -14.59 -2.23
C THR A 192 -17.82 -13.82 -1.37
N MET A 193 -18.25 -13.27 -0.23
CA MET A 193 -17.39 -12.58 0.73
C MET A 193 -16.32 -13.52 1.30
N ALA A 194 -16.72 -14.72 1.72
CA ALA A 194 -15.78 -15.74 2.20
C ALA A 194 -14.74 -16.07 1.13
N CYS A 195 -15.16 -16.25 -0.13
CA CYS A 195 -14.24 -16.50 -1.24
C CYS A 195 -13.21 -15.38 -1.47
N TYR A 196 -13.59 -14.11 -1.30
CA TYR A 196 -12.64 -13.00 -1.44
C TYR A 196 -11.58 -12.97 -0.34
N GLN A 197 -11.86 -13.54 0.83
CA GLN A 197 -10.93 -13.60 1.95
C GLN A 197 -10.03 -14.85 1.94
N ILE A 198 -10.37 -15.88 1.16
CA ILE A 198 -9.56 -17.13 1.06
C ILE A 198 -8.08 -16.83 0.78
N PRO A 199 -7.69 -15.99 -0.20
CA PRO A 199 -6.28 -15.73 -0.45
C PRO A 199 -5.57 -15.09 0.75
N VAL A 200 -6.21 -14.16 1.45
CA VAL A 200 -5.66 -13.49 2.64
C VAL A 200 -5.45 -14.51 3.76
N ILE A 201 -6.45 -15.36 4.00
CA ILE A 201 -6.40 -16.42 5.02
C ILE A 201 -5.27 -17.40 4.72
N ILE A 202 -5.15 -17.85 3.46
CA ILE A 202 -4.06 -18.74 3.03
C ILE A 202 -2.71 -18.08 3.30
N THR A 203 -2.53 -16.82 2.92
CA THR A 203 -1.26 -16.10 3.16
C THR A 203 -0.94 -15.98 4.64
N ILE A 204 -1.92 -15.66 5.50
CA ILE A 204 -1.74 -15.58 6.96
C ILE A 204 -1.34 -16.95 7.53
N ILE A 205 -2.00 -18.02 7.11
CA ILE A 205 -1.69 -19.38 7.57
C ILE A 205 -0.29 -19.79 7.12
N SER A 206 0.05 -19.58 5.85
CA SER A 206 1.38 -19.87 5.30
C SER A 206 2.48 -19.08 6.02
N PHE A 207 2.28 -17.79 6.26
CA PHE A 207 3.24 -16.99 7.03
C PHE A 207 3.36 -17.44 8.47
N SER A 208 2.25 -17.75 9.14
CA SER A 208 2.29 -18.24 10.51
C SER A 208 3.04 -19.57 10.61
N ALA A 209 2.85 -20.47 9.64
CA ALA A 209 3.55 -21.76 9.57
C ALA A 209 5.07 -21.57 9.36
N ILE A 210 5.47 -20.72 8.40
CA ILE A 210 6.88 -20.45 8.13
C ILE A 210 7.54 -19.74 9.32
N PHE A 211 6.88 -18.73 9.88
CA PHE A 211 7.35 -17.99 11.03
C PHE A 211 7.57 -18.91 12.24
N ASN A 212 6.60 -19.78 12.57
CA ASN A 212 6.73 -20.71 13.68
C ASN A 212 7.93 -21.66 13.51
N ASN A 213 8.23 -22.09 12.28
CA ASN A 213 9.39 -22.92 12.00
C ASN A 213 10.69 -22.13 12.22
N MET A 214 10.77 -20.89 11.73
CA MET A 214 11.94 -20.03 11.91
C MET A 214 12.16 -19.59 13.37
N ALA A 215 11.09 -19.25 14.08
CA ALA A 215 11.15 -18.87 15.49
C ALA A 215 11.69 -20.01 16.36
N ARG A 216 11.29 -21.27 16.08
CA ARG A 216 11.86 -22.45 16.75
C ARG A 216 13.34 -22.64 16.49
N LEU A 217 13.81 -22.37 15.27
CA LEU A 217 15.23 -22.45 14.92
C LEU A 217 16.04 -21.33 15.58
N SER A 218 15.47 -20.14 15.74
CA SER A 218 16.12 -18.98 16.39
C SER A 218 16.27 -19.10 17.91
N MET A 219 15.55 -20.02 18.56
CA MET A 219 15.63 -20.26 20.01
C MET A 219 16.65 -21.34 20.39
N LYS A 220 17.23 -22.03 19.40
CA LYS A 220 18.34 -22.98 19.58
C LYS A 220 19.67 -22.27 19.35
#